data_AF-A0A1Y3NAK1-F1
#
_entry.id   AF-A0A1Y3NAK1-F1
#
_cell.length_a   1.000
_cell.length_b   1.000
_cell.length_c   1.000
_cell.angle_alpha   90.00
_cell.angle_beta   90.00
_cell.angle_gamma   90.00
#
_symmetry.space_group_name_H-M   'P 1'
#
loop_
_entity.id
_entity.type
_entity.pdbx_description
1 polymer ?
#
loop_
_entity_poly.entity_id
_entity_poly.type
_entity_poly.pdbx_seq_one_letter_code
_entity_poly.pdbx_strand_id
1 'polypeptide(L)'
;DLPLHAKILSHLFWPPFKENNLKFPKEIQKYADIYSKRYTTLKPSRKLQWLPYLGNVSLTVELEDRTLTFDDLTPLQAIILYRFEEKDHWELNELANELEVTSSLVKRGIVFWMNKGVMKEISKDVFKILENKEEISVDIEEEENQTIEEVDESNTIQDSKDQKMEKMRIYWTFISNMVTNLGGMTIERIHQMLQVCLPDYKSHLEQLASFLELMVQENKLELNDIVYHLSVIFHYVTKYFY
;
A
#
# COMPACT_ATOMS: atom_id res chain seq x y z
N ASP A 1 -27.77 -12.44 -9.16
CA ASP A 1 -26.57 -13.19 -8.72
C ASP A 1 -26.28 -12.97 -7.25
N LEU A 2 -25.54 -13.87 -6.60
CA LEU A 2 -25.06 -13.63 -5.23
C LEU A 2 -23.92 -12.60 -5.29
N PRO A 3 -23.83 -11.64 -4.34
CA PRO A 3 -22.76 -10.63 -4.30
C PRO A 3 -21.40 -11.21 -3.87
N LEU A 4 -21.23 -12.53 -3.95
CA LEU A 4 -20.02 -13.25 -3.57
C LEU A 4 -19.72 -14.33 -4.62
N HIS A 5 -18.57 -14.20 -5.28
CA HIS A 5 -18.04 -15.20 -6.19
C HIS A 5 -16.80 -15.87 -5.59
N ALA A 6 -16.81 -17.19 -5.44
CA ALA A 6 -15.72 -17.94 -4.85
C ALA A 6 -14.83 -18.61 -5.90
N LYS A 7 -13.50 -18.52 -5.71
CA LYS A 7 -12.51 -19.36 -6.40
C LYS A 7 -12.05 -20.46 -5.44
N ILE A 8 -12.16 -21.71 -5.84
CA ILE A 8 -11.80 -22.86 -5.00
C ILE A 8 -10.41 -23.35 -5.38
N LEU A 9 -9.48 -23.28 -4.42
CA LEU A 9 -8.11 -23.76 -4.56
C LEU A 9 -7.92 -25.03 -3.73
N SER A 10 -7.15 -25.99 -4.26
CA SER A 10 -6.79 -27.20 -3.53
C SER A 10 -5.52 -26.97 -2.73
N HIS A 11 -5.57 -27.17 -1.41
CA HIS A 11 -4.39 -27.05 -0.54
C HIS A 11 -3.23 -27.99 -0.93
N LEU A 12 -3.50 -29.06 -1.69
CA LEU A 12 -2.46 -30.01 -2.14
C LEU A 12 -1.56 -29.46 -3.26
N PHE A 13 -2.05 -28.48 -4.02
CA PHE A 13 -1.35 -27.94 -5.20
C PHE A 13 -0.92 -26.48 -5.04
N TRP A 14 -1.23 -25.87 -3.89
CA TRP A 14 -0.89 -24.49 -3.58
C TRP A 14 0.03 -24.46 -2.36
N PRO A 15 1.05 -23.57 -2.35
CA PRO A 15 1.87 -23.39 -1.16
C PRO A 15 1.02 -22.90 0.02
N PRO A 16 1.48 -23.09 1.26
CA PRO A 16 0.76 -22.60 2.42
C PRO A 16 0.60 -21.08 2.35
N PHE A 17 -0.62 -20.60 2.58
CA PHE A 17 -0.90 -19.18 2.65
C PHE A 17 -0.51 -18.62 4.03
N LYS A 18 -0.16 -17.33 4.08
CA LYS A 18 0.16 -16.65 5.33
C LYS A 18 -1.06 -16.63 6.24
N GLU A 19 -0.88 -16.94 7.52
CA GLU A 19 -1.95 -16.80 8.50
C GLU A 19 -2.35 -15.33 8.65
N ASN A 20 -3.65 -15.09 8.73
CA ASN A 20 -4.24 -13.77 8.87
C ASN A 20 -5.63 -13.94 9.49
N ASN A 21 -5.98 -13.06 10.42
CA ASN A 21 -7.19 -13.16 11.22
C ASN A 21 -8.33 -12.28 10.72
N LEU A 22 -8.17 -11.64 9.55
CA LEU A 22 -9.19 -10.79 8.97
C LEU A 22 -10.48 -11.60 8.76
N LYS A 23 -11.58 -11.07 9.27
CA LYS A 23 -12.92 -11.66 9.19
C LYS A 23 -13.75 -10.94 8.14
N PHE A 24 -14.71 -11.64 7.54
CA PHE A 24 -15.69 -11.00 6.69
C PHE A 24 -16.61 -10.07 7.49
N PRO A 25 -17.12 -8.99 6.86
CA PRO A 25 -18.30 -8.29 7.34
C PRO A 25 -19.49 -9.25 7.53
N LYS A 26 -20.41 -8.92 8.43
CA LYS A 26 -21.54 -9.80 8.81
C LYS A 26 -22.39 -10.19 7.61
N GLU A 27 -22.57 -9.28 6.66
CA GLU A 27 -23.35 -9.40 5.43
C GLU A 27 -22.69 -10.42 4.50
N ILE A 28 -21.38 -10.29 4.31
CA ILE A 28 -20.59 -11.19 3.45
C ILE A 28 -20.46 -12.58 4.08
N GLN A 29 -20.30 -12.66 5.40
CA GLN A 29 -20.24 -13.93 6.13
C GLN A 29 -21.50 -14.78 5.89
N LYS A 30 -22.70 -14.16 5.89
CA LYS A 30 -23.96 -14.87 5.57
C LYS A 30 -23.90 -15.56 4.20
N TYR A 31 -23.37 -14.88 3.18
CA TYR A 31 -23.23 -15.46 1.84
C TYR A 31 -22.16 -16.55 1.78
N ALA A 32 -21.04 -16.37 2.50
CA ALA A 32 -20.00 -17.37 2.63
C ALA A 32 -20.52 -18.66 3.29
N ASP A 33 -21.36 -18.56 4.32
CA ASP A 33 -21.97 -19.69 5.01
C ASP A 33 -22.97 -20.43 4.10
N ILE A 34 -23.82 -19.70 3.38
CA ILE A 34 -24.74 -20.27 2.38
C ILE A 34 -23.97 -21.04 1.30
N TYR A 35 -22.90 -20.44 0.78
CA TYR A 35 -22.05 -21.07 -0.22
C TYR A 35 -21.40 -22.34 0.33
N SER A 36 -20.88 -22.28 1.56
CA SER A 36 -20.23 -23.40 2.24
C SER A 36 -21.18 -24.58 2.45
N LYS A 37 -22.41 -24.29 2.88
CA LYS A 37 -23.45 -25.31 3.05
C LYS A 37 -23.76 -26.01 1.74
N ARG A 38 -23.97 -25.24 0.66
CA ARG A 38 -24.24 -25.79 -0.68
C ARG A 38 -23.07 -26.61 -1.21
N TYR A 39 -21.84 -26.14 -1.01
CA TYR A 39 -20.65 -26.87 -1.44
C TYR A 39 -20.51 -28.21 -0.74
N THR A 40 -20.70 -28.25 0.58
CA THR A 40 -20.64 -29.50 1.35
C THR A 40 -21.73 -30.48 0.94
N THR A 41 -22.95 -30.01 0.63
CA THR A 41 -24.01 -30.87 0.07
C THR A 41 -23.60 -31.49 -1.26
N LEU A 42 -22.91 -30.74 -2.12
CA LEU A 42 -22.47 -31.23 -3.44
C LEU A 42 -21.20 -32.10 -3.36
N LYS A 43 -20.30 -31.82 -2.41
CA LYS A 43 -18.98 -32.45 -2.25
C LYS A 43 -18.73 -32.79 -0.78
N PRO A 44 -19.40 -33.82 -0.22
CA PRO A 44 -19.40 -34.10 1.23
C PRO A 44 -18.05 -34.51 1.82
N SER A 45 -17.12 -35.02 1.00
CA SER A 45 -15.76 -35.36 1.42
C SER A 45 -14.80 -34.17 1.47
N ARG A 46 -15.27 -32.95 1.18
CA ARG A 46 -14.44 -31.74 1.13
C ARG A 46 -14.95 -30.70 2.12
N LYS A 47 -14.02 -30.01 2.77
CA LYS A 47 -14.30 -28.87 3.65
C LYS A 47 -13.78 -27.60 2.99
N LEU A 48 -14.58 -26.54 3.00
CA LEU A 48 -14.12 -25.20 2.59
C LEU A 48 -13.50 -24.49 3.78
N GLN A 49 -12.37 -23.85 3.53
CA GLN A 49 -11.75 -22.88 4.42
C GLN A 49 -11.68 -21.57 3.65
N TRP A 50 -12.32 -20.53 4.18
CA TRP A 50 -12.27 -19.20 3.57
C TRP A 50 -10.98 -18.50 3.90
N LEU A 51 -10.50 -17.68 2.97
CA LEU A 51 -9.36 -16.79 3.13
C LEU A 51 -9.85 -15.35 2.92
N PRO A 52 -10.45 -14.70 3.94
CA PRO A 52 -11.13 -13.42 3.76
C PRO A 52 -10.21 -12.27 3.33
N TYR A 53 -8.92 -12.38 3.63
CA TYR A 53 -7.89 -11.43 3.23
C TYR A 53 -7.42 -11.57 1.78
N LEU A 54 -7.80 -12.66 1.09
CA LEU A 54 -7.34 -12.96 -0.26
C LEU A 54 -8.50 -12.91 -1.25
N GLY A 55 -8.55 -11.85 -2.04
CA GLY A 55 -9.56 -11.66 -3.07
C GLY A 55 -9.52 -10.25 -3.62
N ASN A 56 -10.54 -9.93 -4.40
CA ASN A 56 -10.76 -8.61 -4.99
C ASN A 56 -12.21 -8.24 -4.67
N VAL A 57 -12.44 -6.97 -4.34
CA VAL A 57 -13.74 -6.43 -3.97
C VAL A 57 -14.06 -5.28 -4.90
N SER A 58 -15.27 -5.31 -5.47
CA SER A 58 -15.85 -4.18 -6.17
C SER A 58 -16.85 -3.50 -5.23
N LEU A 59 -16.69 -2.20 -5.04
CA LEU A 59 -17.46 -1.40 -4.07
C LEU A 59 -17.92 -0.10 -4.71
N THR A 60 -19.18 0.26 -4.49
CA THR A 60 -19.69 1.59 -4.78
C THR A 60 -19.90 2.31 -3.45
N VAL A 61 -19.28 3.47 -3.31
CA VAL A 61 -19.33 4.32 -2.13
C VAL A 61 -20.23 5.50 -2.48
N GLU A 62 -21.37 5.59 -1.82
CA GLU A 62 -22.32 6.70 -1.94
C GLU A 62 -22.05 7.66 -0.77
N LEU A 63 -21.56 8.85 -1.10
CA LEU A 63 -21.37 9.98 -0.19
C LEU A 63 -22.45 11.03 -0.47
N GLU A 64 -22.62 12.02 0.41
CA GLU A 64 -23.61 13.09 0.23
C GLU A 64 -23.45 13.86 -1.09
N ASP A 65 -22.21 14.18 -1.49
CA ASP A 65 -21.93 15.00 -2.68
C ASP A 65 -21.66 14.19 -3.96
N ARG A 66 -21.35 12.89 -3.84
CA ARG A 66 -20.88 12.07 -4.97
C ARG A 66 -21.03 10.57 -4.74
N THR A 67 -20.96 9.84 -5.85
CA THR A 67 -20.86 8.38 -5.85
C THR A 67 -19.56 7.95 -6.51
N LEU A 68 -18.79 7.07 -5.87
CA LEU A 68 -17.51 6.56 -6.36
C LEU A 68 -17.54 5.04 -6.48
N THR A 69 -17.23 4.51 -7.65
CA THR A 69 -17.14 3.06 -7.89
C THR A 69 -15.69 2.62 -8.01
N PHE A 70 -15.35 1.53 -7.34
CA PHE A 70 -14.02 0.92 -7.32
C PHE A 70 -14.15 -0.57 -7.64
N ASP A 71 -13.45 -1.06 -8.67
CA ASP A 71 -13.60 -2.46 -9.10
C ASP A 71 -12.51 -3.40 -8.58
N ASP A 72 -11.39 -2.86 -8.10
CA ASP A 72 -10.18 -3.61 -7.73
C ASP A 72 -9.64 -3.22 -6.35
N LEU A 73 -10.47 -3.43 -5.32
CA LEU A 73 -10.04 -3.23 -3.92
C LEU A 73 -9.57 -4.54 -3.31
N THR A 74 -8.60 -4.43 -2.41
CA THR A 74 -8.28 -5.52 -1.49
C THR A 74 -9.41 -5.67 -0.44
N PRO A 75 -9.64 -6.88 0.10
CA PRO A 75 -10.64 -7.08 1.15
C PRO A 75 -10.39 -6.21 2.38
N LEU A 76 -9.12 -5.99 2.74
CA LEU A 76 -8.77 -5.12 3.86
C LEU A 76 -9.20 -3.67 3.62
N GLN A 77 -8.99 -3.11 2.43
CA GLN A 77 -9.43 -1.74 2.12
C GLN A 77 -10.95 -1.60 2.23
N ALA A 78 -11.70 -2.55 1.68
CA ALA A 78 -13.16 -2.55 1.76
C ALA A 78 -13.66 -2.70 3.21
N ILE A 79 -13.04 -3.59 3.99
CA ILE A 79 -13.40 -3.82 5.40
C ILE A 79 -13.08 -2.60 6.26
N ILE A 80 -11.96 -1.91 6.02
CA ILE A 80 -11.64 -0.65 6.70
C ILE A 80 -12.79 0.34 6.51
N LEU A 81 -13.22 0.57 5.27
CA LEU A 81 -14.32 1.49 4.97
C LEU A 81 -15.64 1.02 5.60
N TYR A 82 -15.95 -0.27 5.53
CA TYR A 82 -17.13 -0.86 6.14
C TYR A 82 -17.21 -0.60 7.66
N ARG A 83 -16.08 -0.51 8.39
CA ARG A 83 -16.11 -0.20 9.83
C ARG A 83 -16.56 1.22 10.16
N PHE A 84 -16.41 2.16 9.24
CA PHE A 84 -16.90 3.53 9.43
C PHE A 84 -18.42 3.64 9.30
N GLU A 85 -19.10 2.60 8.83
CA GLU A 85 -20.58 2.52 8.86
C GLU A 85 -21.09 2.28 10.30
N GLU A 86 -20.33 1.57 11.13
CA GLU A 86 -20.70 1.27 12.52
C GLU A 86 -20.36 2.41 13.50
N LYS A 87 -19.35 3.24 13.18
CA LYS A 87 -18.83 4.31 14.03
C LYS A 87 -18.26 5.45 13.18
N ASP A 88 -18.66 6.68 13.50
CA ASP A 88 -18.34 7.90 12.73
C ASP A 88 -16.83 8.20 12.62
N HIS A 89 -16.07 7.92 13.68
CA HIS A 89 -14.63 8.14 13.74
C HIS A 89 -13.92 6.97 14.40
N TRP A 90 -12.70 6.69 13.94
CA TRP A 90 -11.87 5.60 14.45
C TRP A 90 -10.47 6.10 14.77
N GLU A 91 -9.96 5.70 15.94
CA GLU A 91 -8.52 5.78 16.21
C GLU A 91 -7.78 4.65 15.50
N LEU A 92 -6.57 4.92 15.02
CA LEU A 92 -5.78 3.96 14.23
C LEU A 92 -5.57 2.63 14.95
N ASN A 93 -5.16 2.69 16.22
CA ASN A 93 -4.82 1.50 17.01
C ASN A 93 -6.08 0.74 17.43
N GLU A 94 -7.18 1.44 17.70
CA GLU A 94 -8.48 0.84 17.98
C GLU A 94 -8.96 0.02 16.77
N LEU A 95 -8.92 0.62 15.58
CA LEU A 95 -9.32 -0.05 14.35
C LEU A 95 -8.39 -1.22 14.01
N ALA A 96 -7.09 -1.09 14.24
CA ALA A 96 -6.12 -2.18 14.04
C ALA A 96 -6.42 -3.39 14.94
N ASN A 97 -6.73 -3.14 16.20
CA ASN A 97 -7.11 -4.19 17.15
C ASN A 97 -8.42 -4.88 16.74
N GLU A 98 -9.45 -4.11 16.36
CA GLU A 98 -10.75 -4.64 15.92
C GLU A 98 -10.63 -5.51 14.65
N LEU A 99 -9.74 -5.14 13.74
CA LEU A 99 -9.50 -5.87 12.50
C LEU A 99 -8.47 -7.02 12.65
N GLU A 100 -7.85 -7.15 13.83
CA GLU A 100 -6.77 -8.10 14.12
C GLU A 100 -5.61 -8.02 13.10
N VAL A 101 -5.23 -6.79 12.72
CA VAL A 101 -4.12 -6.49 11.79
C VAL A 101 -3.18 -5.43 12.38
N THR A 102 -2.01 -5.22 11.78
CA THR A 102 -1.06 -4.21 12.27
C THR A 102 -1.51 -2.79 11.95
N SER A 103 -1.27 -1.83 12.86
CA SER A 103 -1.58 -0.40 12.65
C SER A 103 -0.98 0.16 11.37
N SER A 104 0.21 -0.32 10.96
CA SER A 104 0.84 0.08 9.69
C SER A 104 0.03 -0.33 8.45
N LEU A 105 -0.62 -1.50 8.47
CA LEU A 105 -1.48 -1.96 7.37
C LEU A 105 -2.78 -1.17 7.31
N VAL A 106 -3.38 -0.89 8.47
CA VAL A 106 -4.57 -0.03 8.56
C VAL A 106 -4.26 1.37 8.07
N LYS A 107 -3.15 1.98 8.53
CA LYS A 107 -2.72 3.31 8.11
C LYS A 107 -2.54 3.40 6.59
N ARG A 108 -1.95 2.37 5.97
CA ARG A 108 -1.84 2.30 4.50
C ARG A 108 -3.20 2.25 3.81
N GLY A 109 -4.16 1.51 4.36
CA GLY A 109 -5.53 1.46 3.84
C GLY A 109 -6.29 2.78 4.00
N ILE A 110 -6.12 3.46 5.14
CA ILE A 110 -6.69 4.78 5.39
C ILE A 110 -6.08 5.82 4.45
N VAL A 111 -4.76 5.86 4.30
CA VAL A 111 -4.07 6.76 3.35
C VAL A 111 -4.56 6.53 1.91
N PHE A 112 -4.82 5.27 1.53
CA PHE A 112 -5.45 4.98 0.24
C PHE A 112 -6.82 5.68 0.12
N TRP A 113 -7.68 5.60 1.13
CA TRP A 113 -8.99 6.25 1.12
C TRP A 113 -8.91 7.79 1.20
N MET A 114 -7.94 8.33 1.93
CA MET A 114 -7.65 9.77 1.94
C MET A 114 -7.22 10.25 0.54
N ASN A 115 -6.36 9.51 -0.15
CA ASN A 115 -5.95 9.83 -1.53
C ASN A 115 -7.11 9.74 -2.54
N LYS A 116 -8.13 8.91 -2.25
CA LYS A 116 -9.39 8.87 -3.03
C LYS A 116 -10.39 9.94 -2.59
N GLY A 117 -10.07 10.72 -1.56
CA GLY A 117 -10.93 11.76 -0.99
C GLY A 117 -12.18 11.19 -0.35
N VAL A 118 -12.11 10.00 0.24
CA VAL A 118 -13.21 9.33 0.96
C VAL A 118 -13.07 9.46 2.48
N MET A 119 -11.85 9.62 2.99
CA MET A 119 -11.56 9.79 4.41
C MET A 119 -10.73 11.04 4.65
N LYS A 120 -10.81 11.59 5.87
CA LYS A 120 -9.88 12.62 6.37
C LYS A 120 -9.43 12.31 7.80
N GLU A 121 -8.27 12.86 8.16
CA GLU A 121 -7.76 12.86 9.52
C GLU A 121 -8.32 14.10 10.24
N ILE A 122 -8.94 13.91 11.40
CA ILE A 122 -9.51 15.01 12.21
C ILE A 122 -8.61 15.42 13.37
N SER A 123 -7.79 14.49 13.84
CA SER A 123 -6.73 14.72 14.82
C SER A 123 -5.73 13.58 14.69
N LYS A 124 -4.57 13.69 15.35
CA LYS A 124 -3.48 12.72 15.23
C LYS A 124 -3.96 11.27 15.40
N ASP A 125 -3.81 10.49 14.34
CA ASP A 125 -4.21 9.08 14.25
C ASP A 125 -5.72 8.81 14.47
N VAL A 126 -6.58 9.83 14.29
CA VAL A 126 -8.04 9.72 14.33
C VAL A 126 -8.65 10.14 13.00
N PHE A 127 -9.44 9.25 12.42
CA PHE A 127 -9.96 9.41 11.06
C PHE A 127 -11.48 9.39 11.06
N LYS A 128 -12.08 10.00 10.03
CA LYS A 128 -13.51 9.91 9.73
C LYS A 128 -13.77 9.90 8.22
N ILE A 129 -15.01 9.62 7.82
CA ILE A 129 -15.47 9.74 6.42
C ILE A 129 -15.58 11.20 6.03
N LEU A 130 -15.17 11.50 4.79
CA LEU A 130 -15.33 12.80 4.16
C LEU A 130 -16.55 12.74 3.22
N GLU A 131 -17.71 13.13 3.75
CA GLU A 131 -18.97 13.16 2.99
C GLU A 131 -18.96 14.24 1.90
N ASN A 132 -18.45 15.44 2.22
CA ASN A 132 -18.43 16.57 1.30
C ASN A 132 -17.00 17.04 1.00
N LYS A 133 -16.63 17.20 -0.28
CA LYS A 133 -15.29 17.70 -0.67
C LYS A 133 -14.99 19.11 -0.18
N GLU A 134 -16.02 19.95 -0.04
CA GLU A 134 -15.88 21.35 0.39
C GLU A 134 -15.46 21.49 1.87
N GLU A 135 -15.64 20.44 2.68
CA GLU A 135 -15.15 20.44 4.07
C GLU A 135 -13.62 20.53 4.16
N ILE A 136 -12.89 20.14 3.10
CA ILE A 136 -11.42 20.23 3.07
C ILE A 136 -10.97 21.71 3.14
N SER A 137 -11.71 22.63 2.50
CA SER A 137 -11.36 24.05 2.51
C SER A 137 -11.61 24.72 3.86
N VAL A 138 -12.64 24.29 4.59
CA VAL A 138 -13.00 24.87 5.89
C VAL A 138 -12.00 24.46 6.97
N ASP A 139 -11.57 23.19 6.97
CA ASP A 139 -10.59 22.68 7.96
C ASP A 139 -9.22 23.39 7.83
N ILE A 140 -8.81 23.80 6.62
CA ILE A 140 -7.57 24.56 6.39
C ILE A 140 -7.68 25.99 6.94
N GLU A 141 -8.85 26.62 6.87
CA GLU A 141 -9.10 27.96 7.40
C GLU A 141 -9.26 27.99 8.93
N GLU A 142 -9.70 26.88 9.54
CA GLU A 142 -9.79 26.73 11.00
C GLU A 142 -8.43 26.41 11.65
N GLU A 143 -7.55 25.63 10.99
CA GLU A 143 -6.19 25.35 11.49
C GLU A 143 -5.27 26.60 11.49
N GLU A 144 -5.48 27.58 10.60
CA GLU A 144 -4.70 28.83 10.58
C GLU A 144 -5.08 29.82 11.70
N ASN A 145 -6.23 29.65 12.39
CA ASN A 145 -6.73 30.63 13.37
C ASN A 145 -6.51 30.29 14.84
N GLN A 146 -5.85 29.17 15.15
CA GLN A 146 -5.48 28.83 16.54
C GLN A 146 -4.06 28.26 16.61
N THR A 147 -3.05 29.13 16.66
CA THR A 147 -1.85 29.04 17.52
C THR A 147 -0.82 30.10 17.13
N ILE A 148 -0.83 31.24 17.83
CA ILE A 148 0.34 32.10 17.94
C ILE A 148 0.86 31.92 19.36
N GLU A 149 1.77 30.98 19.57
CA GLU A 149 2.86 31.08 20.55
C GLU A 149 4.08 30.35 19.97
N GLU A 150 5.23 31.04 20.01
CA GLU A 150 6.46 30.72 19.29
C GLU A 150 7.20 29.48 19.84
N VAL A 151 8.14 29.00 19.01
CA VAL A 151 9.30 28.12 19.29
C VAL A 151 9.10 26.62 19.05
N ASP A 152 9.42 26.14 17.84
CA ASP A 152 10.58 25.27 17.56
C ASP A 152 10.63 24.93 16.06
N GLU A 153 11.51 25.61 15.34
CA GLU A 153 11.68 25.59 13.89
C GLU A 153 12.50 24.36 13.42
N SER A 154 12.15 23.16 13.90
CA SER A 154 12.95 21.95 13.64
C SER A 154 12.20 20.71 13.14
N ASN A 155 10.86 20.68 13.11
CA ASN A 155 10.11 19.46 12.76
C ASN A 155 9.38 19.44 11.41
N THR A 156 9.21 20.58 10.72
CA THR A 156 8.48 20.61 9.43
C THR A 156 9.32 20.15 8.22
N ILE A 157 10.64 19.98 8.41
CA ILE A 157 11.56 19.57 7.34
C ILE A 157 11.71 18.04 7.30
N GLN A 158 11.38 17.31 8.37
CA GLN A 158 11.63 15.88 8.49
C GLN A 158 10.64 15.03 7.66
N ASP A 159 9.34 15.34 7.71
CA ASP A 159 8.30 14.57 6.97
C ASP A 159 8.45 14.67 5.44
N SER A 160 8.87 15.84 4.94
CA SER A 160 9.16 16.01 3.52
C SER A 160 10.44 15.28 3.07
N LYS A 161 11.40 15.09 4.00
CA LYS A 161 12.61 14.29 3.75
C LYS A 161 12.31 12.81 3.79
N ASP A 162 11.47 12.35 4.72
CA ASP A 162 11.14 10.93 4.87
C ASP A 162 10.29 10.40 3.69
N GLN A 163 9.35 11.21 3.19
CA GLN A 163 8.62 10.87 1.96
C GLN A 163 9.53 10.85 0.72
N LYS A 164 10.51 11.77 0.65
CA LYS A 164 11.52 11.77 -0.42
C LYS A 164 12.42 10.54 -0.31
N MET A 165 12.84 10.17 0.90
CA MET A 165 13.69 9.00 1.16
C MET A 165 12.97 7.69 0.87
N GLU A 166 11.68 7.56 1.19
CA GLU A 166 10.92 6.35 0.89
C GLU A 166 10.69 6.18 -0.62
N LYS A 167 10.40 7.27 -1.34
CA LYS A 167 10.37 7.27 -2.81
C LYS A 167 11.72 6.88 -3.40
N MET A 168 12.81 7.42 -2.86
CA MET A 168 14.17 7.06 -3.26
C MET A 168 14.49 5.58 -3.02
N ARG A 169 13.98 4.96 -1.94
CA ARG A 169 14.15 3.53 -1.66
C ARG A 169 13.39 2.63 -2.64
N ILE A 170 12.17 3.03 -3.02
CA ILE A 170 11.38 2.34 -4.04
C ILE A 170 12.10 2.42 -5.40
N TYR A 171 12.59 3.61 -5.76
CA TYR A 171 13.39 3.78 -6.98
C TYR A 171 14.63 2.91 -6.96
N TRP A 172 15.37 2.87 -5.84
CA TRP A 172 16.54 2.01 -5.72
C TRP A 172 16.22 0.54 -5.94
N THR A 173 15.20 0.01 -5.27
CA THR A 173 14.84 -1.41 -5.37
C THR A 173 14.45 -1.78 -6.80
N PHE A 174 13.78 -0.85 -7.50
CA PHE A 174 13.43 -1.04 -8.90
C PHE A 174 14.66 -0.98 -9.82
N ILE A 175 15.51 0.04 -9.67
CA ILE A 175 16.74 0.21 -10.45
C ILE A 175 17.69 -0.97 -10.22
N SER A 176 17.89 -1.40 -8.97
CA SER A 176 18.74 -2.54 -8.64
C SER A 176 18.22 -3.81 -9.29
N ASN A 177 16.92 -4.09 -9.20
CA ASN A 177 16.32 -5.26 -9.84
C ASN A 177 16.41 -5.19 -11.36
N MET A 178 16.26 -4.00 -11.94
CA MET A 178 16.30 -3.79 -13.38
C MET A 178 17.73 -3.97 -13.94
N VAL A 179 18.73 -3.32 -13.34
CA VAL A 179 20.14 -3.43 -13.73
C VAL A 179 20.69 -4.84 -13.47
N THR A 180 20.20 -5.53 -12.43
CA THR A 180 20.57 -6.92 -12.14
C THR A 180 20.00 -7.90 -13.18
N ASN A 181 18.75 -7.69 -13.63
CA ASN A 181 18.08 -8.62 -14.54
C ASN A 181 18.35 -8.35 -16.03
N LEU A 182 18.51 -7.08 -16.42
CA LEU A 182 18.65 -6.67 -17.83
C LEU A 182 20.08 -6.26 -18.20
N GLY A 183 21.00 -6.25 -17.24
CA GLY A 183 22.37 -5.76 -17.42
C GLY A 183 22.46 -4.23 -17.33
N GLY A 184 23.66 -3.71 -17.56
CA GLY A 184 23.92 -2.28 -17.45
C GLY A 184 23.17 -1.45 -18.48
N MET A 185 22.75 -0.24 -18.10
CA MET A 185 21.96 0.65 -18.95
C MET A 185 22.23 2.14 -18.67
N THR A 186 21.88 3.01 -19.63
CA THR A 186 22.08 4.46 -19.51
C THR A 186 21.00 5.11 -18.64
N ILE A 187 21.30 6.31 -18.13
CA ILE A 187 20.35 7.08 -17.29
C ILE A 187 19.02 7.36 -18.00
N GLU A 188 19.04 7.64 -19.31
CA GLU A 188 17.83 7.89 -20.09
C GLU A 188 16.96 6.64 -20.17
N ARG A 189 17.59 5.47 -20.31
CA ARG A 189 16.89 4.19 -20.36
C ARG A 189 16.30 3.81 -19.01
N ILE A 190 17.04 4.06 -17.92
CA ILE A 190 16.55 3.89 -16.55
C ILE A 190 15.34 4.80 -16.30
N HIS A 191 15.44 6.06 -16.71
CA HIS A 191 14.37 7.05 -16.57
C HIS A 191 13.09 6.66 -17.31
N GLN A 192 13.21 6.20 -18.57
CA GLN A 192 12.07 5.72 -19.36
C GLN A 192 11.41 4.49 -18.74
N MET A 193 12.21 3.55 -18.22
CA MET A 193 11.67 2.34 -17.58
C MET A 193 10.99 2.65 -16.24
N LEU A 194 11.53 3.61 -15.47
CA LEU A 194 10.85 4.11 -14.28
C LEU A 194 9.53 4.79 -14.64
N GLN A 195 9.46 5.59 -15.70
CA GLN A 195 8.19 6.18 -16.18
C GLN A 195 7.17 5.12 -16.61
N VAL A 196 7.61 4.05 -17.27
CA VAL A 196 6.72 2.98 -17.75
C VAL A 196 6.24 2.09 -16.59
N CYS A 197 7.11 1.79 -15.64
CA CYS A 197 6.79 0.85 -14.55
C CYS A 197 6.21 1.54 -13.30
N LEU A 198 6.39 2.85 -13.14
CA LEU A 198 5.85 3.63 -12.03
C LEU A 198 4.95 4.75 -12.57
N PRO A 199 3.62 4.59 -12.50
CA PRO A 199 2.68 5.62 -12.99
C PRO A 199 2.72 6.94 -12.20
N ASP A 200 3.26 6.92 -10.97
CA ASP A 200 3.43 8.10 -10.11
C ASP A 200 4.80 8.79 -10.27
N TYR A 201 5.64 8.32 -11.21
CA TYR A 201 6.99 8.86 -11.40
C TYR A 201 6.96 10.21 -12.13
N LYS A 202 7.11 11.30 -11.36
CA LYS A 202 7.20 12.69 -11.85
C LYS A 202 8.59 13.32 -11.69
N SER A 203 9.60 12.54 -11.29
CA SER A 203 10.96 13.05 -11.04
C SER A 203 11.67 13.40 -12.35
N HIS A 204 12.38 14.53 -12.37
CA HIS A 204 13.15 15.00 -13.53
C HIS A 204 14.49 14.24 -13.66
N LEU A 205 15.05 14.22 -14.88
CA LEU A 205 16.31 13.51 -15.21
C LEU A 205 17.47 13.95 -14.29
N GLU A 206 17.51 15.22 -13.89
CA GLU A 206 18.50 15.79 -12.98
C GLU A 206 18.43 15.21 -11.55
N GLN A 207 17.22 14.97 -11.02
CA GLN A 207 17.05 14.35 -9.70
C GLN A 207 17.49 12.87 -9.70
N LEU A 208 17.24 12.17 -10.80
CA LEU A 208 17.70 10.80 -11.00
C LEU A 208 19.22 10.76 -11.16
N ALA A 209 19.81 11.74 -11.85
CA ALA A 209 21.26 11.83 -12.03
C ALA A 209 21.99 11.99 -10.69
N SER A 210 21.57 12.95 -9.86
CA SER A 210 22.14 13.14 -8.52
C SER A 210 21.95 11.91 -7.63
N PHE A 211 20.83 11.20 -7.78
CA PHE A 211 20.58 9.96 -7.05
C PHE A 211 21.49 8.81 -7.49
N LEU A 212 21.65 8.60 -8.79
CA LEU A 212 22.55 7.55 -9.31
C LEU A 212 24.01 7.85 -8.98
N GLU A 213 24.41 9.12 -8.97
CA GLU A 213 25.75 9.56 -8.55
C GLU A 213 26.02 9.23 -7.07
N LEU A 214 25.05 9.46 -6.18
CA LEU A 214 25.13 9.02 -4.78
C LEU A 214 25.29 7.50 -4.67
N MET A 215 24.58 6.72 -5.48
CA MET A 215 24.68 5.25 -5.45
C MET A 215 25.98 4.71 -6.05
N VAL A 216 26.63 5.47 -6.94
CA VAL A 216 28.01 5.21 -7.38
C VAL A 216 29.00 5.53 -6.25
N GLN A 217 28.83 6.64 -5.53
CA GLN A 217 29.65 6.96 -4.35
C GLN A 217 29.51 5.92 -3.22
N GLU A 218 28.32 5.34 -3.05
CA GLU A 218 28.07 4.24 -2.10
C GLU A 218 28.59 2.87 -2.57
N ASN A 219 29.31 2.79 -3.72
CA ASN A 219 29.81 1.57 -4.35
C ASN A 219 28.73 0.53 -4.65
N LYS A 220 27.47 0.95 -4.85
CA LYS A 220 26.36 0.05 -5.24
C LYS A 220 26.19 -0.03 -6.75
N LEU A 221 26.58 1.02 -7.46
CA LEU A 221 26.64 1.07 -8.93
C LEU A 221 28.06 1.42 -9.39
N GLU A 222 28.44 0.93 -10.55
CA GLU A 222 29.64 1.33 -11.28
C GLU A 222 29.22 2.06 -12.55
N LEU A 223 29.80 3.23 -12.80
CA LEU A 223 29.58 3.97 -14.05
C LEU A 223 30.73 3.65 -15.01
N ASN A 224 30.43 2.92 -16.07
CA ASN A 224 31.36 2.67 -17.18
C ASN A 224 30.90 3.49 -18.39
N ASP A 225 31.67 4.53 -18.72
CA ASP A 225 31.39 5.55 -19.75
C ASP A 225 30.05 6.29 -19.56
N ILE A 226 28.93 5.66 -19.94
CA ILE A 226 27.56 6.20 -19.92
C ILE A 226 26.57 5.16 -19.35
N VAL A 227 27.06 3.98 -18.99
CA VAL A 227 26.25 2.81 -18.63
C VAL A 227 26.46 2.50 -17.15
N TYR A 228 25.36 2.45 -16.40
CA TYR A 228 25.36 2.06 -14.98
C TYR A 228 25.26 0.54 -14.86
N HIS A 229 26.24 -0.07 -14.21
CA HIS A 229 26.29 -1.48 -13.86
C HIS A 229 26.15 -1.66 -12.34
N LEU A 230 25.72 -2.84 -11.90
CA LEU A 230 25.76 -3.18 -10.47
C LEU A 230 27.23 -3.42 -10.08
N SER A 231 27.66 -2.79 -8.99
CA SER A 231 28.98 -3.05 -8.42
C SER A 231 29.02 -4.49 -7.87
N VAL A 232 29.83 -5.35 -8.51
CA VAL A 232 29.99 -6.73 -8.08
C VAL A 232 31.16 -6.78 -7.09
N ILE A 233 30.85 -6.70 -5.80
CA ILE A 233 31.83 -6.98 -4.76
C ILE A 233 32.10 -8.50 -4.76
N PHE A 234 33.14 -8.92 -5.48
CA PHE A 234 33.71 -10.26 -5.33
C PHE A 234 34.28 -10.40 -3.91
N HIS A 235 33.49 -10.94 -2.99
CA HIS A 235 34.05 -11.56 -1.79
C HIS A 235 34.74 -12.86 -2.21
N TYR A 236 36.04 -12.78 -2.52
CA TYR A 236 36.91 -13.96 -2.50
C TYR A 236 36.98 -14.47 -1.06
N VAL A 237 36.09 -15.39 -0.69
CA VAL A 237 36.33 -16.27 0.46
C VAL A 237 37.03 -17.51 -0.08
N THR A 238 38.33 -17.38 -0.34
CA THR A 238 39.23 -18.52 -0.47
C THR A 238 39.33 -19.18 0.91
N LYS A 239 38.48 -20.18 1.16
CA LYS A 239 38.73 -21.17 2.21
C LYS A 239 39.85 -22.09 1.72
N TYR A 240 41.10 -21.67 1.91
CA TYR A 240 42.17 -22.63 2.15
C TYR A 240 42.01 -23.11 3.58
N PHE A 241 41.99 -24.42 3.81
CA PHE A 241 42.77 -25.08 4.87
C PHE A 241 42.80 -26.59 4.57
N TYR A 242 43.95 -27.16 4.91
CA TYR A 242 44.56 -28.43 4.52
C TYR A 242 43.75 -29.71 4.78
#